data_AF-A0A9D7LNX5-F1
#
_entry.id   AF-A0A9D7LNX5-F1
#
_cell.length_a   1.000
_cell.length_b   1.000
_cell.length_c   1.000
_cell.angle_alpha   90.00
_cell.angle_beta   90.00
_cell.angle_gamma   90.00
#
_symmetry.space_group_name_H-M   'P 1'
#
loop_
_entity.id
_entity.type
_entity.pdbx_description
1 polymer ?
#
loop_
_entity_poly.entity_id
_entity_poly.type
_entity_poly.pdbx_seq_one_letter_code
_entity_poly.pdbx_strand_id
1 'polypeptide(L)'
;MNKLNINAIALAVTLAFSAGAMAEGMSKVDYKAGQDKISAMYKTDKAACASLSGNASDICKAEAKGKEKVAAAELEASYQPTSKNRYQARVAKADADYGVAKEKCDDLAGNQKDVCVKEAKAAQTAAIADAKAQMKTSDANATANEKTSEARSDASQKSAVARKDAAVDKTDAQYAVAKEKCDSFSGAAKDNCLNQAKAQFGK
;
A
#
# COMPACT_ATOMS: atom_id res chain seq x y z
N MET A 1 29.71 11.19 37.96
CA MET A 1 28.96 12.46 37.98
C MET A 1 29.81 13.53 37.31
N ASN A 2 29.69 13.71 35.99
CA ASN A 2 30.43 14.75 35.27
C ASN A 2 29.44 15.78 34.71
N LYS A 3 29.73 17.04 35.03
CA LYS A 3 28.86 18.22 34.93
C LYS A 3 28.76 18.72 33.49
N LEU A 4 27.54 19.05 33.07
CA LEU A 4 27.19 19.73 31.83
C LEU A 4 27.50 21.23 31.95
N ASN A 5 28.36 21.75 31.09
CA ASN A 5 28.55 23.20 30.92
C ASN A 5 27.69 23.66 29.73
N ILE A 6 26.57 24.31 30.04
CA ILE A 6 25.66 24.94 29.08
C ILE A 6 26.17 26.36 28.80
N ASN A 7 26.80 26.57 27.65
CA ASN A 7 27.01 27.90 27.10
C ASN A 7 25.94 28.15 26.03
N ALA A 8 24.88 28.85 26.41
CA ALA A 8 23.84 29.32 25.50
C ALA A 8 24.37 30.54 24.71
N ILE A 9 24.61 30.36 23.41
CA ILE A 9 24.77 31.46 22.45
C ILE A 9 23.49 31.51 21.64
N ALA A 10 22.64 32.49 21.94
CA ALA A 10 21.44 32.79 21.18
C ALA A 10 21.83 33.53 19.89
N LEU A 11 21.88 32.81 18.77
CA LEU A 11 21.93 33.39 17.42
C LEU A 11 20.49 33.57 16.93
N ALA A 12 20.00 34.81 17.00
CA ALA A 12 18.74 35.22 16.40
C ALA A 12 18.88 35.25 14.87
N VAL A 13 18.50 34.16 14.20
CA VAL A 13 18.28 34.15 12.74
C VAL A 13 16.85 34.64 12.52
N THR A 14 16.73 35.91 12.12
CA THR A 14 15.50 36.46 11.57
C THR A 14 15.20 35.77 10.23
N LEU A 15 14.39 34.71 10.27
CA LEU A 15 13.77 34.13 9.08
C LEU A 15 12.73 35.14 8.56
N ALA A 16 13.15 35.98 7.62
CA ALA A 16 12.23 36.64 6.72
C ALA A 16 11.47 35.54 5.96
N PHE A 17 10.23 35.29 6.36
CA PHE A 17 9.29 34.47 5.61
C PHE A 17 8.94 35.23 4.31
N SER A 18 9.82 35.10 3.31
CA SER A 18 9.47 35.42 1.93
C SER A 18 8.31 34.52 1.52
N ALA A 19 7.25 35.15 1.02
CA ALA A 19 6.04 34.52 0.50
C ALA A 19 6.35 33.24 -0.30
N GLY A 20 5.59 32.19 -0.02
CA GLY A 20 5.80 30.86 -0.57
C GLY A 20 5.91 30.86 -2.09
N ALA A 21 7.01 30.28 -2.58
CA ALA A 21 7.03 29.72 -3.92
C ALA A 21 5.93 28.65 -3.99
N MET A 22 4.84 28.99 -4.68
CA MET A 22 3.79 28.03 -5.00
C MET A 22 4.42 26.92 -5.85
N ALA A 23 4.10 25.68 -5.52
CA ALA A 23 4.62 24.47 -6.16
C ALA A 23 4.59 24.56 -7.70
N GLU A 24 5.76 24.71 -8.33
CA GLU A 24 5.94 24.29 -9.72
C GLU A 24 5.97 22.76 -9.72
N GLY A 25 5.03 22.13 -10.43
CA GLY A 25 5.02 20.69 -10.64
C GLY A 25 6.28 20.21 -11.38
N MET A 26 6.59 18.92 -11.28
CA MET A 26 7.77 18.32 -11.90
C MET A 26 7.83 18.61 -13.42
N SER A 27 8.98 19.08 -13.91
CA SER A 27 9.15 19.34 -15.34
C SER A 27 9.19 18.04 -16.15
N LYS A 28 8.93 18.11 -17.46
CA LYS A 28 9.07 16.94 -18.36
C LYS A 28 10.51 16.39 -18.40
N VAL A 29 11.50 17.27 -18.22
CA VAL A 29 12.91 16.90 -18.17
C VAL A 29 13.20 16.11 -16.90
N ASP A 30 12.73 16.59 -15.75
CA ASP A 30 12.87 15.90 -14.46
C ASP A 30 12.11 14.57 -14.44
N TYR A 31 10.94 14.52 -15.06
CA TYR A 31 10.18 13.28 -15.21
C TYR A 31 10.95 12.23 -16.01
N LYS A 32 11.53 12.60 -17.16
CA LYS A 32 12.35 11.69 -17.97
C LYS A 32 13.61 11.25 -17.21
N ALA A 33 14.29 12.18 -16.54
CA ALA A 33 15.44 11.86 -15.70
C ALA A 33 15.06 10.90 -14.55
N GLY A 34 13.86 11.07 -13.98
CA GLY A 34 13.29 10.14 -13.01
C GLY A 34 13.08 8.73 -13.58
N GLN A 35 12.52 8.63 -14.79
CA GLN A 35 12.34 7.33 -15.48
C GLN A 35 13.69 6.63 -15.73
N ASP A 36 14.67 7.38 -16.23
CA ASP A 36 16.02 6.86 -16.49
C ASP A 36 16.68 6.39 -15.19
N LYS A 37 16.54 7.15 -14.10
CA LYS A 37 17.03 6.78 -12.77
C LYS A 37 16.37 5.50 -12.25
N ILE A 38 15.05 5.37 -12.37
CA ILE A 38 14.32 4.17 -11.93
C ILE A 38 14.79 2.93 -12.72
N SER A 39 14.96 3.05 -14.04
CA SER A 39 15.47 1.96 -14.88
C SER A 39 16.90 1.56 -14.49
N ALA A 40 17.77 2.53 -14.23
CA ALA A 40 19.14 2.28 -13.79
C ALA A 40 19.20 1.61 -12.40
N MET A 41 18.36 2.07 -11.46
CA MET A 41 18.23 1.44 -10.14
C MET A 41 17.72 0.01 -10.24
N TYR A 42 16.68 -0.25 -11.04
CA TYR A 42 16.18 -1.62 -11.25
C TYR A 42 17.25 -2.55 -11.81
N LYS A 43 18.03 -2.10 -12.82
CA LYS A 43 19.14 -2.88 -13.37
C LYS A 43 20.19 -3.20 -12.30
N THR A 44 20.52 -2.23 -11.46
CA THR A 44 21.49 -2.39 -10.37
C THR A 44 20.98 -3.36 -9.30
N ASP A 45 19.75 -3.17 -8.81
CA ASP A 45 19.12 -4.02 -7.80
C ASP A 45 18.98 -5.47 -8.32
N LYS A 46 18.55 -5.64 -9.57
CA LYS A 46 18.43 -6.96 -10.18
C LYS A 46 19.78 -7.66 -10.35
N ALA A 47 20.83 -6.92 -10.73
CA ALA A 47 22.17 -7.47 -10.84
C ALA A 47 22.71 -7.92 -9.47
N ALA A 48 22.42 -7.17 -8.41
CA ALA A 48 22.79 -7.55 -7.04
C ALA A 48 22.17 -8.91 -6.63
N CYS A 49 20.96 -9.23 -7.11
CA CYS A 49 20.29 -10.51 -6.86
C CYS A 49 20.99 -11.72 -7.50
N ALA A 50 21.90 -11.52 -8.46
CA ALA A 50 22.59 -12.63 -9.14
C ALA A 50 23.54 -13.41 -8.22
N SER A 51 23.96 -12.82 -7.11
CA SER A 51 24.78 -13.48 -6.09
C SER A 51 23.98 -14.43 -5.19
N LEU A 52 22.64 -14.42 -5.29
CA LEU A 52 21.74 -15.21 -4.47
C LEU A 52 21.22 -16.43 -5.25
N SER A 53 20.86 -17.49 -4.51
CA SER A 53 20.31 -18.74 -5.07
C SER A 53 19.00 -19.13 -4.40
N GLY A 54 18.19 -19.93 -5.10
CA GLY A 54 16.91 -20.42 -4.59
C GLY A 54 15.94 -19.28 -4.26
N ASN A 55 15.09 -19.49 -3.26
CA ASN A 55 14.04 -18.53 -2.89
C ASN A 55 14.59 -17.14 -2.51
N ALA A 56 15.79 -17.07 -1.91
CA ALA A 56 16.44 -15.78 -1.63
C ALA A 56 16.69 -14.95 -2.91
N SER A 57 17.01 -15.61 -4.04
CA SER A 57 17.15 -14.96 -5.34
C SER A 57 15.82 -14.43 -5.85
N ASP A 58 14.75 -15.18 -5.65
CA ASP A 58 13.43 -14.85 -6.17
C ASP A 58 12.75 -13.75 -5.36
N ILE A 59 12.86 -13.78 -4.03
CA ILE A 59 12.51 -12.66 -3.15
C ILE A 59 13.25 -11.39 -3.58
N CYS A 60 14.56 -11.45 -3.78
CA CYS A 60 15.34 -10.27 -4.20
C CYS A 60 14.85 -9.70 -5.54
N LYS A 61 14.58 -10.56 -6.53
CA LYS A 61 14.05 -10.12 -7.83
C LYS A 61 12.63 -9.54 -7.70
N ALA A 62 11.80 -10.11 -6.84
CA ALA A 62 10.46 -9.60 -6.56
C ALA A 62 10.52 -8.22 -5.90
N GLU A 63 11.42 -8.03 -4.93
CA GLU A 63 11.67 -6.73 -4.28
C GLU A 63 12.17 -5.69 -5.29
N ALA A 64 13.14 -6.03 -6.14
CA ALA A 64 13.66 -5.13 -7.17
C ALA A 64 12.56 -4.71 -8.17
N LYS A 65 11.76 -5.67 -8.65
CA LYS A 65 10.64 -5.41 -9.56
C LYS A 65 9.52 -4.63 -8.88
N GLY A 66 9.27 -4.88 -7.60
CA GLY A 66 8.32 -4.15 -6.78
C GLY A 66 8.72 -2.68 -6.62
N LYS A 67 9.99 -2.43 -6.23
CA LYS A 67 10.57 -1.08 -6.13
C LYS A 67 10.48 -0.31 -7.43
N GLU A 68 10.80 -0.94 -8.57
CA GLU A 68 10.67 -0.32 -9.89
C GLU A 68 9.24 0.14 -10.16
N LYS A 69 8.25 -0.75 -9.97
CA LYS A 69 6.83 -0.45 -10.22
C LYS A 69 6.29 0.65 -9.30
N VAL A 70 6.63 0.58 -8.01
CA VAL A 70 6.20 1.58 -7.03
C VAL A 70 6.80 2.93 -7.37
N ALA A 71 8.11 3.01 -7.62
CA ALA A 71 8.77 4.26 -7.98
C ALA A 71 8.23 4.84 -9.29
N ALA A 72 7.92 4.01 -10.28
CA ALA A 72 7.32 4.46 -11.53
C ALA A 72 5.91 5.06 -11.30
N ALA A 73 5.08 4.41 -10.49
CA ALA A 73 3.74 4.90 -10.17
C ALA A 73 3.75 6.16 -9.28
N GLU A 74 4.70 6.26 -8.35
CA GLU A 74 4.93 7.46 -7.53
C GLU A 74 5.46 8.63 -8.36
N LEU A 75 6.35 8.35 -9.32
CA LEU A 75 6.85 9.34 -10.27
C LEU A 75 5.69 9.88 -11.14
N GLU A 76 4.84 9.00 -11.64
CA GLU A 76 3.64 9.39 -12.39
C GLU A 76 2.67 10.22 -11.54
N ALA A 77 2.46 9.85 -10.28
CA ALA A 77 1.64 10.63 -9.35
C ALA A 77 2.25 11.99 -9.01
N SER A 78 3.58 12.12 -9.07
CA SER A 78 4.29 13.38 -8.84
C SER A 78 4.26 14.29 -10.07
N TYR A 79 4.36 13.71 -11.27
CA TYR A 79 4.29 14.43 -12.53
C TYR A 79 2.86 14.88 -12.86
N GLN A 80 1.88 14.00 -12.61
CA GLN A 80 0.46 14.27 -12.82
C GLN A 80 -0.32 13.96 -11.52
N PRO A 81 -0.49 14.95 -10.62
CA PRO A 81 -1.04 14.74 -9.28
C PRO A 81 -2.57 14.58 -9.25
N THR A 82 -3.08 13.51 -9.85
CA THR A 82 -4.49 13.13 -9.82
C THR A 82 -4.79 12.13 -8.69
N SER A 83 -6.04 12.08 -8.23
CA SER A 83 -6.51 11.06 -7.28
C SER A 83 -6.30 9.65 -7.82
N LYS A 84 -6.54 9.46 -9.13
CA LYS A 84 -6.29 8.21 -9.85
C LYS A 84 -4.81 7.81 -9.83
N ASN A 85 -3.88 8.73 -10.09
CA ASN A 85 -2.45 8.39 -10.07
C ASN A 85 -1.96 8.09 -8.65
N ARG A 86 -2.46 8.81 -7.63
CA ARG A 86 -2.21 8.46 -6.22
C ARG A 86 -2.77 7.07 -5.86
N TYR A 87 -3.94 6.71 -6.38
CA TYR A 87 -4.51 5.37 -6.21
C TYR A 87 -3.62 4.31 -6.87
N GLN A 88 -3.18 4.53 -8.12
CA GLN A 88 -2.30 3.58 -8.82
C GLN A 88 -0.96 3.39 -8.09
N ALA A 89 -0.38 4.43 -7.50
CA ALA A 89 0.81 4.30 -6.66
C ALA A 89 0.58 3.39 -5.44
N ARG A 90 -0.57 3.54 -4.76
CA ARG A 90 -0.93 2.67 -3.64
C ARG A 90 -1.22 1.23 -4.07
N VAL A 91 -1.85 1.02 -5.23
CA VAL A 91 -2.07 -0.33 -5.80
C VAL A 91 -0.74 -0.97 -6.16
N ALA A 92 0.16 -0.25 -6.83
CA ALA A 92 1.49 -0.73 -7.17
C ALA A 92 2.27 -1.16 -5.92
N LYS A 93 2.13 -0.43 -4.82
CA LYS A 93 2.71 -0.80 -3.51
C LYS A 93 2.10 -2.08 -2.95
N ALA A 94 0.77 -2.18 -2.93
CA ALA A 94 0.09 -3.39 -2.47
C ALA A 94 0.48 -4.63 -3.29
N ASP A 95 0.60 -4.49 -4.61
CA ASP A 95 1.01 -5.56 -5.52
C ASP A 95 2.48 -5.96 -5.34
N ALA A 96 3.36 -4.98 -5.09
CA ALA A 96 4.77 -5.23 -4.78
C ALA A 96 4.91 -5.99 -3.46
N ASP A 97 4.23 -5.53 -2.41
CA ASP A 97 4.23 -6.17 -1.08
C ASP A 97 3.67 -7.59 -1.16
N TYR A 98 2.59 -7.81 -1.91
CA TYR A 98 2.03 -9.14 -2.17
C TYR A 98 3.00 -10.04 -2.92
N GLY A 99 3.66 -9.52 -3.97
CA GLY A 99 4.65 -10.27 -4.73
C GLY A 99 5.77 -10.78 -3.84
N VAL A 100 6.36 -9.90 -3.02
CA VAL A 100 7.41 -10.27 -2.07
C VAL A 100 6.91 -11.25 -1.01
N ALA A 101 5.72 -11.03 -0.47
CA ALA A 101 5.13 -11.93 0.53
C ALA A 101 4.88 -13.33 -0.05
N LYS A 102 4.46 -13.42 -1.32
CA LYS A 102 4.24 -14.71 -1.99
C LYS A 102 5.55 -15.50 -2.13
N GLU A 103 6.63 -14.88 -2.59
CA GLU A 103 7.93 -15.55 -2.65
C GLU A 103 8.40 -15.97 -1.24
N LYS A 104 8.17 -15.14 -0.20
CA LYS A 104 8.46 -15.55 1.20
C LYS A 104 7.63 -16.75 1.65
N CYS A 105 6.38 -16.87 1.20
CA CYS A 105 5.56 -18.05 1.47
C CYS A 105 6.03 -19.31 0.73
N ASP A 106 6.85 -19.18 -0.32
CA ASP A 106 7.28 -20.32 -1.11
C ASP A 106 8.25 -21.25 -0.37
N ASP A 107 8.88 -20.77 0.71
CA ASP A 107 9.68 -21.60 1.65
C ASP A 107 8.83 -22.52 2.54
N LEU A 108 7.51 -22.31 2.60
CA LEU A 108 6.60 -23.12 3.38
C LEU A 108 6.06 -24.30 2.57
N ALA A 109 5.42 -25.26 3.23
CA ALA A 109 4.80 -26.41 2.58
C ALA A 109 3.42 -26.73 3.17
N GLY A 110 2.59 -27.44 2.39
CA GLY A 110 1.25 -27.85 2.77
C GLY A 110 0.35 -26.68 3.14
N ASN A 111 -0.61 -26.92 4.05
CA ASN A 111 -1.58 -25.91 4.47
C ASN A 111 -0.93 -24.64 5.05
N GLN A 112 0.27 -24.72 5.64
CA GLN A 112 0.99 -23.52 6.10
C GLN A 112 1.33 -22.56 4.96
N LYS A 113 1.72 -23.09 3.79
CA LYS A 113 1.94 -22.29 2.58
C LYS A 113 0.65 -21.67 2.08
N ASP A 114 -0.42 -22.46 2.01
CA ASP A 114 -1.72 -21.99 1.51
C ASP A 114 -2.28 -20.86 2.39
N VAL A 115 -2.20 -21.02 3.72
CA VAL A 115 -2.55 -19.97 4.69
C VAL A 115 -1.69 -18.73 4.50
N CYS A 116 -0.37 -18.88 4.37
CA CYS A 116 0.54 -17.74 4.15
C CYS A 116 0.17 -16.95 2.88
N VAL A 117 -0.07 -17.63 1.76
CA VAL A 117 -0.46 -16.97 0.50
C VAL A 117 -1.83 -16.30 0.63
N LYS A 118 -2.79 -16.92 1.34
CA LYS A 118 -4.09 -16.31 1.62
C LYS A 118 -3.98 -15.07 2.50
N GLU A 119 -3.11 -15.08 3.52
CA GLU A 119 -2.84 -13.93 4.36
C GLU A 119 -2.20 -12.78 3.56
N ALA A 120 -1.21 -13.09 2.72
CA ALA A 120 -0.60 -12.13 1.83
C ALA A 120 -1.62 -11.50 0.87
N LYS A 121 -2.50 -12.32 0.28
CA LYS A 121 -3.58 -11.84 -0.59
C LYS A 121 -4.60 -11.01 0.17
N ALA A 122 -4.93 -11.37 1.42
CA ALA A 122 -5.85 -10.59 2.23
C ALA A 122 -5.27 -9.22 2.59
N ALA A 123 -3.97 -9.14 2.87
CA ALA A 123 -3.27 -7.87 3.06
C ALA A 123 -3.30 -7.01 1.78
N GLN A 124 -3.07 -7.61 0.61
CA GLN A 124 -3.19 -6.93 -0.69
C GLN A 124 -4.60 -6.37 -0.91
N THR A 125 -5.63 -7.20 -0.72
CA THR A 125 -7.03 -6.80 -0.85
C THR A 125 -7.37 -5.66 0.09
N ALA A 126 -6.93 -5.74 1.36
CA ALA A 126 -7.16 -4.68 2.33
C ALA A 126 -6.51 -3.35 1.91
N ALA A 127 -5.26 -3.38 1.43
CA ALA A 127 -4.55 -2.19 0.98
C ALA A 127 -5.18 -1.56 -0.27
N ILE A 128 -5.60 -2.38 -1.24
CA ILE A 128 -6.30 -1.90 -2.45
C ILE A 128 -7.67 -1.33 -2.11
N ALA A 129 -8.41 -1.98 -1.22
CA ALA A 129 -9.71 -1.52 -0.75
C ALA A 129 -9.60 -0.15 -0.04
N ASP A 130 -8.59 0.03 0.82
CA ASP A 130 -8.31 1.32 1.46
C ASP A 130 -7.90 2.39 0.47
N ALA A 131 -7.02 2.06 -0.48
CA ALA A 131 -6.61 2.98 -1.53
C ALA A 131 -7.82 3.45 -2.36
N LYS A 132 -8.72 2.53 -2.70
CA LYS A 132 -9.95 2.82 -3.45
C LYS A 132 -10.91 3.69 -2.64
N ALA A 133 -11.06 3.40 -1.34
CA ALA A 133 -11.88 4.22 -0.45
C ALA A 133 -11.34 5.65 -0.33
N GLN A 134 -10.02 5.79 -0.17
CA GLN A 134 -9.35 7.11 -0.12
C GLN A 134 -9.52 7.88 -1.43
N MET A 135 -9.38 7.22 -2.59
CA MET A 135 -9.61 7.84 -3.89
C MET A 135 -11.04 8.35 -4.03
N LYS A 136 -12.04 7.48 -3.78
CA LYS A 136 -13.46 7.85 -3.85
C LYS A 136 -13.80 8.99 -2.89
N THR A 137 -13.25 9.01 -1.68
CA THR A 137 -13.43 10.11 -0.73
C THR A 137 -12.76 11.41 -1.20
N SER A 138 -11.54 11.33 -1.74
CA SER A 138 -10.85 12.50 -2.30
C SER A 138 -11.63 13.11 -3.46
N ASP A 139 -12.18 12.27 -4.36
CA ASP A 139 -12.97 12.71 -5.50
C ASP A 139 -14.28 13.36 -5.06
N ALA A 140 -14.99 12.71 -4.12
CA ALA A 140 -16.21 13.24 -3.54
C ALA A 140 -15.99 14.61 -2.87
N ASN A 141 -14.89 14.77 -2.13
CA ASN A 141 -14.56 16.04 -1.48
C ASN A 141 -14.14 17.13 -2.47
N ALA A 142 -13.49 16.77 -3.58
CA ALA A 142 -13.16 17.71 -4.64
C ALA A 142 -14.43 18.30 -5.29
N THR A 143 -15.46 17.48 -5.51
CA THR A 143 -16.76 17.92 -6.02
C THR A 143 -17.54 18.78 -5.01
N ALA A 144 -17.45 18.48 -3.71
CA ALA A 144 -18.17 19.23 -2.66
C ALA A 144 -17.67 20.67 -2.44
N ASN A 145 -16.50 21.03 -2.99
CA ASN A 145 -15.99 22.41 -2.97
C ASN A 145 -16.84 23.40 -3.79
N GLU A 146 -17.84 22.93 -4.55
CA GLU A 146 -18.81 23.75 -5.30
C GLU A 146 -20.01 24.26 -4.46
N LYS A 147 -20.03 23.97 -3.14
CA LYS A 147 -20.83 24.63 -2.08
C LYS A 147 -22.38 24.59 -2.20
N THR A 148 -22.98 23.40 -2.25
CA THR A 148 -24.37 23.20 -1.76
C THR A 148 -24.40 22.21 -0.59
N SER A 149 -25.39 22.32 0.28
CA SER A 149 -25.64 21.32 1.34
C SER A 149 -25.86 19.93 0.75
N GLU A 150 -26.51 19.86 -0.41
CA GLU A 150 -26.73 18.64 -1.18
C GLU A 150 -25.41 18.02 -1.65
N ALA A 151 -24.49 18.80 -2.23
CA ALA A 151 -23.19 18.30 -2.66
C ALA A 151 -22.34 17.78 -1.49
N ARG A 152 -22.43 18.41 -0.32
CA ARG A 152 -21.76 17.92 0.91
C ARG A 152 -22.39 16.62 1.43
N SER A 153 -23.72 16.52 1.39
CA SER A 153 -24.45 15.32 1.80
C SER A 153 -24.11 14.13 0.88
N ASP A 154 -24.14 14.35 -0.44
CA ASP A 154 -23.76 13.35 -1.45
C ASP A 154 -22.30 12.90 -1.29
N ALA A 155 -21.37 13.84 -1.09
CA ALA A 155 -19.97 13.50 -0.87
C ALA A 155 -19.73 12.68 0.41
N SER A 156 -20.46 13.02 1.49
CA SER A 156 -20.46 12.25 2.74
C SER A 156 -21.00 10.84 2.52
N GLN A 157 -22.13 10.70 1.81
CA GLN A 157 -22.73 9.42 1.49
C GLN A 157 -21.80 8.55 0.64
N LYS A 158 -21.22 9.10 -0.44
CA LYS A 158 -20.25 8.41 -1.30
C LYS A 158 -19.02 7.94 -0.51
N SER A 159 -18.53 8.76 0.40
CA SER A 159 -17.43 8.39 1.30
C SER A 159 -17.81 7.27 2.26
N ALA A 160 -19.02 7.29 2.82
CA ALA A 160 -19.53 6.23 3.69
C ALA A 160 -19.69 4.90 2.92
N VAL A 161 -20.25 4.94 1.71
CA VAL A 161 -20.36 3.77 0.83
C VAL A 161 -18.98 3.22 0.49
N ALA A 162 -18.02 4.07 0.11
CA ALA A 162 -16.67 3.63 -0.20
C ALA A 162 -15.97 2.93 0.98
N ARG A 163 -16.17 3.43 2.21
CA ARG A 163 -15.65 2.81 3.43
C ARG A 163 -16.35 1.48 3.73
N LYS A 164 -17.66 1.40 3.52
CA LYS A 164 -18.44 0.16 3.69
C LYS A 164 -18.00 -0.90 2.69
N ASP A 165 -17.87 -0.55 1.41
CA ASP A 165 -17.35 -1.44 0.36
C ASP A 165 -15.99 -2.00 0.77
N ALA A 166 -15.07 -1.13 1.21
CA ALA A 166 -13.74 -1.54 1.65
C ALA A 166 -13.78 -2.45 2.90
N ALA A 167 -14.70 -2.20 3.84
CA ALA A 167 -14.89 -3.06 5.00
C ALA A 167 -15.41 -4.45 4.60
N VAL A 168 -16.32 -4.53 3.62
CA VAL A 168 -16.80 -5.81 3.06
C VAL A 168 -15.63 -6.55 2.42
N ASP A 169 -14.91 -5.93 1.49
CA ASP A 169 -13.76 -6.56 0.80
C ASP A 169 -12.73 -7.12 1.80
N LYS A 170 -12.43 -6.38 2.88
CA LYS A 170 -11.54 -6.81 3.96
C LYS A 170 -12.08 -7.99 4.74
N THR A 171 -13.35 -7.93 5.12
CA THR A 171 -14.02 -8.99 5.90
C THR A 171 -14.06 -10.29 5.09
N ASP A 172 -14.36 -10.19 3.79
CA ASP A 172 -14.40 -11.33 2.86
C ASP A 172 -13.02 -11.96 2.69
N ALA A 173 -11.98 -11.14 2.57
CA ALA A 173 -10.61 -11.61 2.48
C ALA A 173 -10.14 -12.29 3.78
N GLN A 174 -10.45 -11.72 4.95
CA GLN A 174 -10.13 -12.31 6.25
C GLN A 174 -10.91 -13.60 6.50
N TYR A 175 -12.18 -13.66 6.09
CA TYR A 175 -12.96 -14.90 6.13
C TYR A 175 -12.35 -15.98 5.25
N ALA A 176 -11.85 -15.64 4.06
CA ALA A 176 -11.16 -16.58 3.20
C ALA A 176 -9.89 -17.14 3.86
N VAL A 177 -9.14 -16.33 4.61
CA VAL A 177 -8.00 -16.78 5.44
C VAL A 177 -8.47 -17.72 6.55
N ALA A 178 -9.52 -17.35 7.28
CA ALA A 178 -10.04 -18.18 8.38
C ALA A 178 -10.50 -19.56 7.88
N LYS A 179 -11.16 -19.61 6.71
CA LYS A 179 -11.51 -20.88 6.06
C LYS A 179 -10.29 -21.73 5.74
N GLU A 180 -9.25 -21.13 5.17
CA GLU A 180 -8.01 -21.84 4.83
C GLU A 180 -7.33 -22.41 6.08
N LYS A 181 -7.35 -21.68 7.20
CA LYS A 181 -6.83 -22.19 8.49
C LYS A 181 -7.61 -23.39 8.99
N CYS A 182 -8.91 -23.45 8.72
CA CYS A 182 -9.73 -24.61 9.09
C CYS A 182 -9.40 -25.88 8.31
N ASP A 183 -8.69 -25.77 7.17
CA ASP A 183 -8.30 -26.93 6.38
C ASP A 183 -7.19 -27.77 7.05
N SER A 184 -6.58 -27.27 8.12
CA SER A 184 -5.74 -28.06 9.03
C SER A 184 -6.50 -29.11 9.86
N PHE A 185 -7.83 -29.01 9.92
CA PHE A 185 -8.71 -29.94 10.64
C PHE A 185 -9.47 -30.87 9.69
N SER A 186 -10.06 -31.94 10.23
CA SER A 186 -10.92 -32.88 9.50
C SER A 186 -12.18 -33.25 10.28
N GLY A 187 -13.24 -33.68 9.58
CA GLY A 187 -14.50 -34.11 10.18
C GLY A 187 -15.16 -33.02 11.04
N ALA A 188 -15.77 -33.42 12.15
CA ALA A 188 -16.49 -32.51 13.05
C ALA A 188 -15.65 -31.31 13.54
N ALA A 189 -14.32 -31.49 13.70
CA ALA A 189 -13.44 -30.38 14.08
C ALA A 189 -13.37 -29.30 13.00
N LYS A 190 -13.31 -29.70 11.72
CA LYS A 190 -13.33 -28.77 10.58
C LYS A 190 -14.67 -28.05 10.48
N ASP A 191 -15.78 -28.78 10.62
CA ASP A 191 -17.12 -28.20 10.56
C ASP A 191 -17.33 -27.15 11.66
N ASN A 192 -16.89 -27.46 12.88
CA ASN A 192 -16.92 -26.52 14.01
C ASN A 192 -16.06 -25.28 13.74
N CYS A 193 -14.85 -25.45 13.19
CA CYS A 193 -13.98 -24.33 12.82
C CYS A 193 -14.65 -23.42 11.77
N LEU A 194 -15.24 -24.01 10.72
CA LEU A 194 -15.92 -23.24 9.68
C LEU A 194 -17.16 -22.50 10.21
N ASN A 195 -17.91 -23.11 11.12
CA ASN A 195 -19.06 -22.46 11.75
C ASN A 195 -18.63 -21.29 12.64
N GLN A 196 -17.54 -21.42 13.39
CA GLN A 196 -16.98 -20.32 14.17
C GLN A 196 -16.50 -19.18 13.26
N ALA A 197 -15.82 -19.51 12.15
CA ALA A 197 -15.39 -18.51 11.18
C ALA A 197 -16.60 -17.76 10.57
N LYS A 198 -17.68 -18.46 10.20
CA LYS A 198 -18.91 -17.83 9.71
C LYS A 198 -19.51 -16.87 10.73
N ALA A 199 -19.63 -17.31 11.99
CA ALA A 199 -20.13 -16.47 13.07
C ALA A 199 -19.26 -15.24 13.32
N GLN A 200 -17.93 -15.38 13.29
CA GLN A 200 -16.98 -14.29 13.49
C GLN A 200 -17.06 -13.22 12.38
N PHE A 201 -17.22 -13.64 11.12
CA PHE A 201 -17.19 -12.74 9.96
C PHE A 201 -18.58 -12.36 9.44
N GLY A 202 -19.66 -12.82 10.09
CA GLY A 202 -21.04 -12.53 9.69
C GLY A 202 -21.39 -13.09 8.31
N LYS A 203 -20.97 -14.34 8.04
CA LYS A 203 -21.08 -15.02 6.74
C LYS A 203 -22.06 -16.17 6.73
#